data_AF-A0A2N2WQ98-F1
#
_entry.id   AF-A0A2N2WQ98-F1
#
_cell.length_a   1.000
_cell.length_b   1.000
_cell.length_c   1.000
_cell.angle_alpha   90.00
_cell.angle_beta   90.00
_cell.angle_gamma   90.00
#
_symmetry.space_group_name_H-M   'P 1'
#
loop_
_entity.id
_entity.type
_entity.pdbx_description
1 polymer ?
#
loop_
_entity_poly.entity_id
_entity_poly.type
_entity_poly.pdbx_seq_one_letter_code
_entity_poly.pdbx_strand_id
1 'polypeptide(L)'
;MGIRKKISLGFVVIGFILLFSSVIAVFEFNRMRNSVTVLMKSNINSINTSRMLMELTDEYNFILMSRVIVDSTFGAADVLYDDRFDNYIYNIKSNFSSQTEIETADSLALSYSQYLSVISKARNIMAEDINTRKEWYKNELEPVYNKLRKYKKELGILTQSALAQNTNELQEGYYRSIMPGIIAVSAGIVLVLLFNYFINLYFISPILLISKGIKNYKEFRKSYNVQFDNDDEIQDINCEVRSIIDENKKLKSNTL
;
A
#
# COMPACT_ATOMS: atom_id res chain seq x y z
N MET A 1 34.77 18.97 27.49
CA MET A 1 33.52 19.53 26.91
C MET A 1 32.42 19.36 27.96
N GLY A 2 31.75 20.44 28.36
CA GLY A 2 30.90 20.37 29.56
C GLY A 2 29.67 19.44 29.46
N ILE A 3 29.24 18.85 30.58
CA ILE A 3 28.09 17.93 30.73
C ILE A 3 26.86 18.49 30.02
N ARG A 4 26.56 19.78 30.24
CA ARG A 4 25.40 20.45 29.62
C ARG A 4 25.47 20.36 28.09
N LYS A 5 26.65 20.56 27.52
CA LYS A 5 26.85 20.52 26.06
C LYS A 5 26.81 19.08 25.54
N LYS A 6 27.37 18.11 26.26
CA LYS A 6 27.29 16.68 25.91
C LYS A 6 25.85 16.18 25.86
N ILE A 7 25.07 16.47 26.91
CA ILE A 7 23.66 16.05 27.02
C ILE A 7 22.80 16.77 25.99
N SER A 8 22.93 18.10 25.88
CA SER A 8 22.15 18.89 24.92
C SER A 8 22.40 18.45 23.49
N LEU A 9 23.66 18.17 23.12
CA LEU A 9 24.01 17.70 21.78
C LEU A 9 23.39 16.33 21.48
N GLY A 10 23.40 15.41 22.45
CA GLY A 10 22.75 14.11 22.31
C GLY A 10 21.24 14.20 22.09
N PHE A 11 20.54 15.02 22.88
CA PHE A 11 19.11 15.26 22.68
C PHE A 11 18.79 15.96 21.35
N VAL A 12 19.62 16.93 20.94
CA VAL A 12 19.46 17.62 19.66
C VAL A 12 19.62 16.64 18.49
N VAL A 13 20.63 15.75 18.53
CA VAL A 13 20.84 14.74 17.50
C VAL A 13 19.65 13.78 17.40
N ILE A 14 19.14 13.29 18.54
CA ILE A 14 17.94 12.44 18.57
C ILE A 14 16.73 13.20 18.00
N GLY A 15 16.54 14.45 18.43
CA GLY A 15 15.45 15.30 17.95
C GLY A 15 15.48 15.47 16.43
N PHE A 16 16.66 15.76 15.86
CA PHE A 16 16.82 15.86 14.41
C PHE A 16 16.52 14.54 13.71
N ILE A 17 17.01 13.41 14.21
CA ILE A 17 16.78 12.10 13.57
C ILE A 17 15.31 11.71 13.60
N LEU A 18 14.62 11.95 14.71
CA LEU A 18 13.17 11.71 14.82
C LEU A 18 12.37 12.64 13.89
N LEU A 19 12.79 13.90 13.77
CA LEU A 19 12.16 14.87 12.86
C LEU A 19 12.35 14.43 11.40
N PHE A 20 13.58 14.09 10.98
CA PHE A 20 13.84 13.60 9.63
C PHE A 20 13.07 12.31 9.33
N SER A 21 13.03 11.36 10.27
CA SER A 21 12.24 10.13 10.15
C SER A 21 10.75 10.44 9.93
N SER A 22 10.19 11.39 10.70
CA SER A 22 8.80 11.82 10.57
C SER A 22 8.52 12.47 9.21
N VAL A 23 9.42 13.32 8.73
CA VAL A 23 9.30 13.97 7.41
C VAL A 23 9.33 12.92 6.29
N ILE A 24 10.28 11.98 6.35
CA ILE A 24 10.40 10.89 5.37
C ILE A 24 9.12 10.05 5.36
N ALA A 25 8.58 9.68 6.52
CA ALA A 25 7.35 8.92 6.62
C ALA A 25 6.16 9.64 5.96
N VAL A 26 6.05 10.97 6.12
CA VAL A 26 4.98 11.76 5.46
C VAL A 26 5.14 11.76 3.94
N PHE A 27 6.37 11.90 3.43
CA PHE A 27 6.64 11.82 1.99
C PHE A 27 6.31 10.44 1.42
N GLU A 28 6.70 9.38 2.12
CA GLU A 28 6.42 8.00 1.74
C GLU A 28 4.92 7.71 1.70
N PHE A 29 4.18 8.19 2.70
CA PHE A 29 2.73 8.05 2.78
C PHE A 29 2.03 8.77 1.61
N ASN A 30 2.46 9.99 1.28
CA ASN A 30 1.91 10.72 0.13
C ASN A 30 2.20 10.02 -1.20
N ARG A 31 3.41 9.48 -1.38
CA ARG A 31 3.76 8.72 -2.59
C ARG A 31 2.92 7.45 -2.71
N MET A 32 2.74 6.72 -1.61
CA MET A 32 1.90 5.54 -1.53
C MET A 32 0.45 5.86 -1.87
N ARG A 33 -0.12 6.94 -1.30
CA ARG A 33 -1.51 7.35 -1.56
C ARG A 33 -1.79 7.54 -3.05
N ASN A 34 -0.89 8.23 -3.75
CA ASN A 34 -1.03 8.47 -5.18
C ASN A 34 -0.92 7.17 -5.99
N SER A 35 0.06 6.32 -5.68
CA SER A 35 0.25 5.02 -6.35
C SER A 35 -0.95 4.09 -6.15
N VAL A 36 -1.46 3.99 -4.92
CA VAL A 36 -2.61 3.14 -4.57
C VAL A 36 -3.87 3.65 -5.28
N THR A 37 -4.08 4.97 -5.34
CA THR A 37 -5.27 5.54 -5.99
C THR A 37 -5.30 5.22 -7.49
N VAL A 38 -4.17 5.34 -8.18
CA VAL A 38 -4.06 5.02 -9.62
C VAL A 38 -4.35 3.53 -9.86
N LEU A 39 -3.72 2.65 -9.08
CA LEU A 39 -3.88 1.20 -9.24
C LEU A 39 -5.29 0.71 -8.83
N MET A 40 -5.87 1.28 -7.76
CA MET A 40 -7.27 1.00 -7.38
C MET A 40 -8.25 1.44 -8.45
N LYS A 41 -8.05 2.62 -9.05
CA LYS A 41 -8.88 3.09 -10.17
C LYS A 41 -8.81 2.10 -11.34
N SER A 42 -7.61 1.64 -11.69
CA SER A 42 -7.44 0.61 -12.73
C SER A 42 -8.18 -0.69 -12.38
N ASN A 43 -8.09 -1.17 -11.14
CA ASN A 43 -8.75 -2.41 -10.72
C ASN A 43 -10.28 -2.29 -10.71
N ILE A 44 -10.82 -1.17 -10.26
CA ILE A 44 -12.27 -0.89 -10.30
C ILE A 44 -12.75 -0.91 -11.75
N ASN A 45 -11.98 -0.31 -12.67
CA ASN A 45 -12.31 -0.32 -14.10
C ASN A 45 -12.30 -1.74 -14.68
N SER A 46 -11.30 -2.56 -14.33
CA SER A 46 -11.25 -3.98 -14.73
C SER A 46 -12.44 -4.79 -14.20
N ILE A 47 -12.85 -4.56 -12.95
CA ILE A 47 -14.02 -5.22 -12.35
C ILE A 47 -15.31 -4.80 -13.06
N ASN A 48 -15.49 -3.51 -13.35
CA ASN A 48 -16.66 -3.01 -14.08
C ASN A 48 -16.74 -3.61 -15.49
N THR A 49 -15.60 -3.69 -16.18
CA THR A 49 -15.49 -4.34 -17.50
C THR A 49 -15.90 -5.81 -17.43
N SER A 50 -15.41 -6.56 -16.44
CA SER A 50 -15.75 -7.98 -16.25
C SER A 50 -17.24 -8.20 -15.97
N ARG A 51 -17.86 -7.37 -15.12
CA ARG A 51 -19.31 -7.42 -14.84
C ARG A 51 -20.15 -7.15 -16.08
N MET A 52 -19.76 -6.13 -16.86
CA MET A 52 -20.43 -5.77 -18.11
C MET A 52 -20.37 -6.92 -19.14
N LEU A 53 -19.21 -7.57 -19.30
CA LEU A 53 -19.08 -8.73 -20.20
C LEU A 53 -20.05 -9.84 -19.80
N MET A 54 -20.29 -10.03 -18.50
CA MET A 54 -21.25 -11.02 -17.99
C MET A 54 -22.70 -10.65 -18.32
N GLU A 55 -23.10 -9.38 -18.17
CA GLU A 55 -24.49 -8.92 -18.38
C GLU A 55 -24.92 -8.89 -19.86
N LEU A 56 -24.03 -8.55 -20.80
CA LEU A 56 -24.43 -8.16 -22.16
C LEU A 56 -24.91 -9.26 -23.12
N THR A 57 -24.72 -10.54 -22.82
CA THR A 57 -24.85 -11.59 -23.86
C THR A 57 -25.55 -12.86 -23.43
N ASP A 58 -25.47 -13.24 -22.16
CA ASP A 58 -25.95 -14.55 -21.74
C ASP A 58 -27.48 -14.58 -21.56
N GLU A 59 -28.11 -13.45 -21.24
CA GLU A 59 -29.57 -13.33 -21.09
C GLU A 59 -30.30 -13.34 -22.45
N TYR A 60 -29.83 -12.56 -23.43
CA TYR A 60 -30.48 -12.44 -24.74
C TYR A 60 -30.35 -13.68 -25.62
N ASN A 61 -29.16 -14.32 -25.64
CA ASN A 61 -28.94 -15.47 -26.51
C ASN A 61 -29.69 -16.73 -26.02
N PHE A 62 -29.83 -16.92 -24.70
CA PHE A 62 -30.61 -18.02 -24.13
C PHE A 62 -32.11 -17.91 -24.47
N ILE A 63 -32.66 -16.70 -24.43
CA ILE A 63 -34.06 -16.42 -24.78
C ILE A 63 -34.31 -16.64 -26.28
N LEU A 64 -33.39 -16.19 -27.13
CA LEU A 64 -33.51 -16.38 -28.59
C LEU A 64 -33.37 -17.86 -28.97
N MET A 65 -32.40 -18.59 -28.41
CA MET A 65 -32.18 -20.00 -28.74
C MET A 65 -33.33 -20.90 -28.28
N SER A 66 -33.92 -20.66 -27.11
CA SER A 66 -35.07 -21.44 -26.64
C SER A 66 -36.33 -21.21 -27.47
N ARG A 67 -36.52 -20.01 -28.05
CA ARG A 67 -37.74 -19.65 -28.80
C ARG A 67 -37.69 -19.89 -30.30
N VAL A 68 -36.52 -19.89 -30.93
CA VAL A 68 -36.35 -20.38 -32.32
C VAL A 68 -36.88 -21.82 -32.47
N ILE A 69 -36.84 -22.61 -31.39
CA ILE A 69 -37.16 -24.03 -31.40
C ILE A 69 -38.61 -24.33 -30.98
N VAL A 70 -39.25 -23.51 -30.13
CA VAL A 70 -40.44 -23.93 -29.36
C VAL A 70 -41.76 -23.20 -29.68
N ASP A 71 -41.81 -21.88 -29.90
CA ASP A 71 -43.12 -21.20 -30.12
C ASP A 71 -43.03 -19.80 -30.78
N SER A 72 -44.00 -19.44 -31.64
CA SER A 72 -43.99 -18.25 -32.51
C SER A 72 -44.80 -17.04 -31.99
N THR A 73 -45.25 -17.05 -30.74
CA THR A 73 -46.07 -15.96 -30.17
C THR A 73 -45.21 -14.81 -29.65
N PHE A 74 -44.63 -14.02 -30.57
CA PHE A 74 -43.88 -12.82 -30.23
C PHE A 74 -44.84 -11.67 -29.86
N GLY A 75 -45.03 -11.44 -28.56
CA GLY A 75 -45.43 -10.13 -28.07
C GLY A 75 -44.26 -9.17 -28.29
N ALA A 76 -44.41 -8.23 -29.21
CA ALA A 76 -43.39 -7.24 -29.53
C ALA A 76 -43.15 -6.31 -28.33
N ALA A 77 -42.21 -6.68 -27.46
CA ALA A 77 -41.65 -5.80 -26.45
C ALA A 77 -40.13 -6.04 -26.37
N ASP A 78 -39.42 -5.12 -27.02
CA ASP A 78 -38.06 -4.68 -26.72
C ASP A 78 -36.95 -5.72 -26.60
N VAL A 79 -36.63 -6.37 -27.73
CA VAL A 79 -35.23 -6.70 -28.03
C VAL A 79 -34.61 -5.47 -28.68
N LEU A 80 -34.64 -4.35 -27.97
CA LEU A 80 -34.17 -3.07 -28.46
C LEU A 80 -32.81 -2.81 -27.83
N TYR A 81 -31.88 -2.51 -28.74
CA TYR A 81 -30.68 -1.73 -28.51
C TYR A 81 -30.62 -1.10 -27.12
N ASP A 82 -29.63 -1.50 -26.35
CA ASP A 82 -29.38 -0.91 -25.04
C ASP A 82 -28.41 0.25 -25.20
N ASP A 83 -28.90 1.48 -25.12
CA ASP A 83 -28.12 2.74 -25.16
C ASP A 83 -26.97 2.74 -24.13
N ARG A 84 -27.07 1.89 -23.11
CA ARG A 84 -26.01 1.72 -22.13
C ARG A 84 -24.76 1.11 -22.78
N PHE A 85 -24.87 0.28 -23.83
CA PHE A 85 -23.72 -0.35 -24.50
C PHE A 85 -22.73 0.65 -25.10
N ASP A 86 -23.21 1.70 -25.76
CA ASP A 86 -22.33 2.72 -26.33
C ASP A 86 -21.59 3.50 -25.24
N ASN A 87 -22.30 3.86 -24.18
CA ASN A 87 -21.70 4.45 -22.98
C ASN A 87 -20.71 3.50 -22.31
N TYR A 88 -20.99 2.21 -22.32
CA TYR A 88 -20.13 1.21 -21.72
C TYR A 88 -18.85 0.96 -22.52
N ILE A 89 -18.93 0.82 -23.86
CA ILE A 89 -17.74 0.68 -24.72
C ILE A 89 -16.90 1.95 -24.68
N TYR A 90 -17.51 3.12 -24.63
CA TYR A 90 -16.80 4.39 -24.46
C TYR A 90 -16.03 4.42 -23.14
N ASN A 91 -16.69 4.07 -22.03
CA ASN A 91 -16.05 4.00 -20.71
C ASN A 91 -14.93 2.93 -20.66
N ILE A 92 -15.11 1.80 -21.33
CA ILE A 92 -14.10 0.75 -21.43
C ILE A 92 -12.85 1.28 -22.16
N LYS A 93 -13.03 1.88 -23.35
CA LYS A 93 -11.92 2.38 -24.18
C LYS A 93 -11.15 3.52 -23.52
N SER A 94 -11.83 4.42 -22.80
CA SER A 94 -11.19 5.55 -22.13
C SER A 94 -10.31 5.14 -20.93
N ASN A 95 -10.40 3.88 -20.48
CA ASN A 95 -9.77 3.40 -19.26
C ASN A 95 -8.73 2.29 -19.47
N PHE A 96 -8.54 1.81 -20.70
CA PHE A 96 -7.50 0.83 -21.00
C PHE A 96 -6.12 1.47 -21.13
N SER A 97 -5.12 0.74 -20.63
CA SER A 97 -3.73 1.21 -20.60
C SER A 97 -2.87 0.52 -21.66
N SER A 98 -3.29 -0.64 -22.17
CA SER A 98 -2.55 -1.37 -23.20
C SER A 98 -3.21 -1.28 -24.58
N GLN A 99 -2.38 -1.20 -25.62
CA GLN A 99 -2.82 -1.17 -27.02
C GLN A 99 -3.66 -2.40 -27.38
N THR A 100 -3.29 -3.57 -26.86
CA THR A 100 -4.01 -4.84 -27.11
C THR A 100 -5.42 -4.86 -26.51
N GLU A 101 -5.62 -4.27 -25.32
CA GLU A 101 -6.95 -4.13 -24.73
C GLU A 101 -7.84 -3.23 -25.58
N ILE A 102 -7.30 -2.12 -26.09
CA ILE A 102 -8.01 -1.18 -26.97
C ILE A 102 -8.44 -1.86 -28.26
N GLU A 103 -7.52 -2.58 -28.93
CA GLU A 103 -7.80 -3.31 -30.18
C GLU A 103 -8.84 -4.43 -29.98
N THR A 104 -8.76 -5.13 -28.86
CA THR A 104 -9.74 -6.18 -28.51
C THR A 104 -11.11 -5.56 -28.20
N ALA A 105 -11.16 -4.40 -27.56
CA ALA A 105 -12.38 -3.65 -27.30
C ALA A 105 -13.03 -3.09 -28.57
N ASP A 106 -12.22 -2.60 -29.52
CA ASP A 106 -12.68 -2.20 -30.85
C ASP A 106 -13.31 -3.38 -31.60
N SER A 107 -12.63 -4.52 -31.58
CA SER A 107 -13.11 -5.77 -32.19
C SER A 107 -14.40 -6.28 -31.54
N LEU A 108 -14.53 -6.13 -30.22
CA LEU A 108 -15.74 -6.45 -29.46
C LEU A 108 -16.91 -5.53 -29.86
N ALA A 109 -16.68 -4.22 -29.91
CA ALA A 109 -17.68 -3.23 -30.31
C ALA A 109 -18.20 -3.48 -31.73
N LEU A 110 -17.30 -3.77 -32.68
CA LEU A 110 -17.66 -4.14 -34.05
C LEU A 110 -18.50 -5.42 -34.07
N SER A 111 -18.07 -6.45 -33.35
CA SER A 111 -18.77 -7.75 -33.32
C SER A 111 -20.16 -7.64 -32.69
N TYR A 112 -20.34 -6.76 -31.71
CA TYR A 112 -21.64 -6.47 -31.11
C TYR A 112 -22.57 -5.73 -32.08
N SER A 113 -22.06 -4.73 -32.81
CA SER A 113 -22.84 -4.05 -33.86
C SER A 113 -23.32 -5.03 -34.94
N GLN A 114 -22.46 -5.98 -35.34
CA GLN A 114 -22.82 -7.06 -36.28
C GLN A 114 -23.91 -7.97 -35.70
N TYR A 115 -23.79 -8.36 -34.44
CA TYR A 115 -24.79 -9.16 -33.73
C TYR A 115 -26.15 -8.45 -33.64
N LEU A 116 -26.17 -7.16 -33.30
CA LEU A 116 -27.39 -6.34 -33.26
C LEU A 116 -28.05 -6.22 -34.63
N SER A 117 -27.26 -6.05 -35.70
CA SER A 117 -27.78 -5.98 -37.07
C SER A 117 -28.53 -7.27 -37.45
N VAL A 118 -28.00 -8.44 -37.07
CA VAL A 118 -28.68 -9.72 -37.31
C VAL A 118 -29.94 -9.84 -36.45
N ILE A 119 -29.86 -9.54 -35.16
CA ILE A 119 -31.01 -9.60 -34.24
C ILE A 119 -32.14 -8.64 -34.62
N SER A 120 -31.84 -7.48 -35.18
CA SER A 120 -32.87 -6.53 -35.62
C SER A 120 -33.85 -7.14 -36.63
N LYS A 121 -33.41 -8.15 -37.40
CA LYS A 121 -34.24 -8.90 -38.36
C LYS A 121 -35.07 -10.00 -37.71
N ALA A 122 -34.78 -10.37 -36.46
CA ALA A 122 -35.40 -11.51 -35.78
C ALA A 122 -36.93 -11.40 -35.74
N ARG A 123 -37.48 -10.19 -35.54
CA ARG A 123 -38.94 -9.99 -35.54
C ARG A 123 -39.61 -10.48 -36.83
N ASN A 124 -39.00 -10.18 -37.97
CA ASN A 124 -39.55 -10.56 -39.28
C ASN A 124 -39.37 -12.06 -39.52
N ILE A 125 -38.18 -12.59 -39.22
CA ILE A 125 -37.85 -14.02 -39.37
C ILE A 125 -38.71 -14.91 -38.46
N MET A 126 -39.10 -14.44 -37.28
CA MET A 126 -39.94 -15.18 -36.35
C MET A 126 -41.38 -15.37 -36.84
N ALA A 127 -41.83 -14.58 -37.82
CA ALA A 127 -43.11 -14.74 -38.49
C ALA A 127 -43.08 -15.78 -39.63
N GLU A 128 -41.89 -16.28 -39.98
CA GLU A 128 -41.69 -17.25 -41.06
C GLU A 128 -41.75 -18.71 -40.57
N ASP A 129 -41.67 -19.65 -41.51
CA ASP A 129 -41.74 -21.08 -41.20
C ASP A 129 -40.52 -21.55 -40.38
N ILE A 130 -40.64 -22.74 -39.79
CA ILE A 130 -39.63 -23.26 -38.87
C ILE A 130 -38.29 -23.58 -39.56
N ASN A 131 -38.27 -23.90 -40.86
CA ASN A 131 -37.04 -24.20 -41.56
C ASN A 131 -36.26 -22.90 -41.80
N THR A 132 -36.94 -21.85 -42.24
CA THR A 132 -36.33 -20.53 -42.47
C THR A 132 -35.78 -19.93 -41.17
N ARG A 133 -36.49 -20.08 -40.05
CA ARG A 133 -36.00 -19.70 -38.72
C ARG A 133 -34.72 -20.44 -38.32
N LYS A 134 -34.65 -21.75 -38.58
CA LYS A 134 -33.47 -22.58 -38.27
C LYS A 134 -32.28 -22.24 -39.16
N GLU A 135 -32.50 -21.99 -40.44
CA GLU A 135 -31.45 -21.57 -41.37
C GLU A 135 -30.87 -20.21 -41.00
N TRP A 136 -31.72 -19.23 -40.69
CA TRP A 136 -31.28 -17.92 -40.21
C TRP A 136 -30.48 -18.04 -38.90
N TYR A 137 -30.95 -18.85 -37.95
CA TYR A 137 -30.23 -19.08 -36.70
C TYR A 137 -28.82 -19.63 -36.95
N LYS A 138 -28.70 -20.70 -37.74
CA LYS A 138 -27.43 -21.39 -37.98
C LYS A 138 -26.46 -20.61 -38.86
N ASN A 139 -26.97 -19.95 -39.89
CA ASN A 139 -26.14 -19.34 -40.93
C ASN A 139 -25.87 -17.85 -40.68
N GLU A 140 -26.77 -17.15 -39.98
CA GLU A 140 -26.61 -15.72 -39.69
C GLU A 140 -26.33 -15.44 -38.21
N LEU A 141 -27.15 -15.96 -37.28
CA LEU A 141 -27.04 -15.59 -35.86
C LEU A 141 -25.89 -16.30 -35.12
N GLU A 142 -25.75 -17.61 -35.28
CA GLU A 142 -24.73 -18.42 -34.60
C GLU A 142 -23.30 -17.94 -34.90
N PRO A 143 -22.91 -17.61 -36.16
CA PRO A 143 -21.57 -17.13 -36.46
C PRO A 143 -21.25 -15.78 -35.83
N VAL A 144 -22.18 -14.81 -35.88
CA VAL A 144 -21.97 -13.48 -35.27
C VAL A 144 -21.93 -13.56 -33.76
N TYR A 145 -22.76 -14.43 -33.16
CA TYR A 145 -22.75 -14.66 -31.71
C TYR A 145 -21.44 -15.33 -31.26
N ASN A 146 -20.97 -16.34 -31.98
CA ASN A 146 -19.69 -17.01 -31.66
C ASN A 146 -18.50 -16.04 -31.75
N LYS A 147 -18.52 -15.13 -32.74
CA LYS A 147 -17.51 -14.07 -32.87
C LYS A 147 -17.57 -13.08 -31.71
N LEU A 148 -18.76 -12.62 -31.32
CA LEU A 148 -18.97 -11.77 -30.14
C LEU A 148 -18.46 -12.45 -28.85
N ARG A 149 -18.80 -13.73 -28.67
CA ARG A 149 -18.36 -14.54 -27.52
C ARG A 149 -16.84 -14.71 -27.47
N LYS A 150 -16.18 -14.85 -28.62
CA LYS A 150 -14.72 -14.94 -28.71
C LYS A 150 -14.06 -13.67 -28.16
N TYR A 151 -14.41 -12.51 -28.68
CA TYR A 151 -13.80 -11.24 -28.23
C TYR A 151 -14.17 -10.89 -26.79
N LYS A 152 -15.37 -11.25 -26.32
CA LYS A 152 -15.75 -11.17 -24.90
C LYS A 152 -14.79 -11.99 -24.03
N LYS A 153 -14.49 -13.24 -24.43
CA LYS A 153 -13.58 -14.11 -23.69
C LYS A 153 -12.14 -13.57 -23.70
N GLU A 154 -11.66 -13.11 -24.85
CA GLU A 154 -10.31 -12.53 -24.98
C GLU A 154 -10.16 -11.29 -24.09
N LEU A 155 -11.11 -10.34 -24.15
CA LEU A 155 -11.08 -9.15 -23.31
C LEU A 155 -11.19 -9.49 -21.82
N GLY A 156 -12.00 -10.48 -21.46
CA GLY A 156 -12.12 -10.97 -20.09
C GLY A 156 -10.81 -11.55 -19.54
N ILE A 157 -10.05 -12.29 -20.36
CA ILE A 157 -8.73 -12.83 -19.98
C ILE A 157 -7.73 -11.70 -19.78
N LEU A 158 -7.66 -10.74 -20.71
CA LEU A 158 -6.79 -9.57 -20.61
C LEU A 158 -7.08 -8.78 -19.32
N THR A 159 -8.35 -8.53 -19.06
CA THR A 159 -8.82 -7.80 -17.87
C THR A 159 -8.47 -8.53 -16.56
N GLN A 160 -8.63 -9.86 -16.52
CA GLN A 160 -8.25 -10.66 -15.35
C GLN A 160 -6.72 -10.66 -15.13
N SER A 161 -5.95 -10.75 -16.20
CA SER A 161 -4.49 -10.68 -16.15
C SER A 161 -4.01 -9.31 -15.65
N ALA A 162 -4.60 -8.23 -16.17
CA ALA A 162 -4.31 -6.86 -15.72
C ALA A 162 -4.65 -6.67 -14.24
N LEU A 163 -5.80 -7.18 -13.79
CA LEU A 163 -6.20 -7.12 -12.37
C LEU A 163 -5.20 -7.87 -11.47
N ALA A 164 -4.75 -9.05 -11.88
CA ALA A 164 -3.76 -9.83 -11.13
C ALA A 164 -2.40 -9.11 -11.08
N GLN A 165 -1.94 -8.59 -12.21
CA GLN A 165 -0.69 -7.82 -12.30
C GLN A 165 -0.74 -6.57 -11.42
N ASN A 166 -1.78 -5.75 -11.55
CA ASN A 166 -1.98 -4.56 -10.74
C ASN A 166 -2.04 -4.86 -9.24
N THR A 167 -2.61 -6.01 -8.86
CA THR A 167 -2.65 -6.46 -7.46
C THR A 167 -1.24 -6.78 -6.93
N ASN A 168 -0.41 -7.45 -7.73
CA ASN A 168 0.99 -7.71 -7.38
C ASN A 168 1.80 -6.40 -7.31
N GLU A 169 1.62 -5.51 -8.28
CA GLU A 169 2.27 -4.19 -8.29
C GLU A 169 1.85 -3.31 -7.10
N LEU A 170 0.59 -3.40 -6.68
CA LEU A 170 0.10 -2.76 -5.46
C LEU A 170 0.84 -3.29 -4.22
N GLN A 171 1.00 -4.61 -4.09
CA GLN A 171 1.70 -5.21 -2.95
C GLN A 171 3.18 -4.86 -2.93
N GLU A 172 3.88 -5.01 -4.05
CA GLU A 172 5.30 -4.69 -4.16
C GLU A 172 5.56 -3.18 -4.00
N GLY A 173 4.73 -2.36 -4.63
CA GLY A 173 4.79 -0.90 -4.54
C GLY A 173 4.57 -0.40 -3.11
N TYR A 174 3.60 -0.99 -2.40
CA TYR A 174 3.35 -0.71 -0.99
C TYR A 174 4.56 -1.06 -0.13
N TYR A 175 5.09 -2.29 -0.27
CA TYR A 175 6.25 -2.74 0.51
C TYR A 175 7.48 -1.85 0.28
N ARG A 176 7.80 -1.57 -0.99
CA ARG A 176 8.92 -0.69 -1.36
C ARG A 176 8.72 0.75 -0.90
N SER A 177 7.48 1.21 -0.73
CA SER A 177 7.21 2.59 -0.31
C SER A 177 7.27 2.80 1.19
N ILE A 178 7.08 1.77 2.00
CA ILE A 178 7.11 1.86 3.48
C ILE A 178 8.47 1.44 4.06
N MET A 179 9.27 0.67 3.31
CA MET A 179 10.53 0.12 3.79
C MET A 179 11.52 1.17 4.35
N PRO A 180 11.76 2.33 3.69
CA PRO A 180 12.73 3.28 4.23
C PRO A 180 12.24 3.95 5.53
N GLY A 181 10.94 4.17 5.69
CA GLY A 181 10.32 4.58 6.96
C GLY A 181 10.51 3.57 8.08
N ILE A 182 10.34 2.26 7.82
CA ILE A 182 10.61 1.21 8.81
C ILE A 182 12.07 1.26 9.26
N ILE A 183 13.02 1.33 8.31
CA ILE A 183 14.46 1.40 8.62
C ILE A 183 14.77 2.64 9.46
N ALA A 184 14.21 3.79 9.12
CA ALA A 184 14.41 5.05 9.85
C ALA A 184 13.90 4.96 11.31
N VAL A 185 12.72 4.37 11.52
CA VAL A 185 12.16 4.16 12.87
C VAL A 185 13.03 3.19 13.67
N SER A 186 13.41 2.05 13.09
CA SER A 186 14.26 1.07 13.76
C SER A 186 15.62 1.65 14.15
N ALA A 187 16.26 2.41 13.27
CA ALA A 187 17.50 3.12 13.57
C ALA A 187 17.32 4.13 14.72
N GLY A 188 16.20 4.87 14.72
CA GLY A 188 15.85 5.79 15.80
C GLY A 188 15.75 5.09 17.17
N ILE A 189 15.09 3.93 17.23
CA ILE A 189 14.96 3.14 18.46
C ILE A 189 16.33 2.71 18.98
N VAL A 190 17.19 2.17 18.11
CA VAL A 190 18.55 1.74 18.48
C VAL A 190 19.35 2.92 19.04
N LEU A 191 19.23 4.10 18.44
CA LEU A 191 19.94 5.30 18.87
C LEU A 191 19.46 5.80 20.24
N VAL A 192 18.15 5.75 20.51
CA VAL A 192 17.60 6.07 21.82
C VAL A 192 18.11 5.11 22.89
N LEU A 193 18.20 3.81 22.60
CA LEU A 193 18.75 2.82 23.52
C LEU A 193 20.24 3.06 23.79
N LEU A 194 21.04 3.33 22.75
CA LEU A 194 22.45 3.68 22.90
C LEU A 194 22.64 4.96 23.71
N PHE A 195 21.81 5.97 23.46
CA PHE A 195 21.87 7.21 24.23
C PHE A 195 21.52 6.98 25.70
N ASN A 196 20.50 6.17 25.99
CA ASN A 196 20.16 5.78 27.36
C ASN A 196 21.32 5.03 28.04
N TYR A 197 21.97 4.12 27.31
CA TYR A 197 23.15 3.41 27.79
C TYR A 197 24.30 4.38 28.13
N PHE A 198 24.60 5.33 27.25
CA PHE A 198 25.66 6.32 27.50
C PHE A 198 25.33 7.27 28.66
N ILE A 199 24.07 7.68 28.81
CA ILE A 199 23.64 8.47 29.97
C ILE A 199 23.89 7.69 31.28
N ASN A 200 23.55 6.40 31.29
CA ASN A 200 23.80 5.56 32.45
C ASN A 200 25.30 5.42 32.75
N LEU A 201 26.09 5.07 31.72
CA LEU A 201 27.51 4.78 31.88
C LEU A 201 28.34 6.01 32.28
N TYR A 202 28.13 7.14 31.61
CA TYR A 202 28.99 8.32 31.77
C TYR A 202 28.48 9.35 32.78
N PHE A 203 27.19 9.31 33.16
CA PHE A 203 26.62 10.31 34.08
C PHE A 203 26.05 9.65 35.34
N ILE A 204 25.10 8.73 35.20
CA ILE A 204 24.39 8.16 36.35
C ILE A 204 25.33 7.31 37.22
N SER A 205 26.07 6.38 36.62
CA SER A 205 26.98 5.48 37.35
C SER A 205 28.07 6.25 38.12
N PRO A 206 28.79 7.22 37.51
CA PRO A 206 29.74 8.07 38.24
C PRO A 206 29.14 8.83 39.42
N ILE A 207 27.97 9.45 39.25
CA ILE A 207 27.28 10.18 40.34
C ILE A 207 26.94 9.23 41.50
N LEU A 208 26.45 8.03 41.19
CA LEU A 208 26.14 7.02 42.21
C LEU A 208 27.40 6.54 42.93
N LEU A 209 28.52 6.39 42.23
CA LEU A 209 29.80 6.02 42.82
C LEU A 209 30.32 7.09 43.79
N ILE A 210 30.28 8.37 43.39
CA ILE A 210 30.65 9.50 44.27
C ILE A 210 29.76 9.51 45.52
N SER A 211 28.43 9.44 45.34
CA SER A 211 27.46 9.43 46.44
C SER A 211 27.72 8.29 47.44
N LYS A 212 27.94 7.07 46.92
CA LYS A 212 28.29 5.91 47.75
C LYS A 212 29.64 6.08 48.44
N GLY A 213 30.63 6.66 47.77
CA GLY A 213 31.94 6.97 48.35
C GLY A 213 31.85 7.94 49.52
N ILE A 214 31.09 9.03 49.36
CA ILE A 214 30.84 10.02 50.42
C ILE A 214 30.12 9.38 51.60
N LYS A 215 29.06 8.60 51.34
CA LYS A 215 28.30 7.89 52.39
C LYS A 215 29.21 6.95 53.19
N ASN A 216 30.05 6.18 52.50
CA ASN A 216 30.98 5.25 53.14
C ASN A 216 32.01 5.94 54.03
N TYR A 217 32.52 7.10 53.61
CA TYR A 217 33.42 7.91 54.43
C TYR A 217 32.71 8.47 55.68
N LYS A 218 31.47 8.99 55.50
CA LYS A 218 30.69 9.60 56.58
C LYS A 218 30.26 8.60 57.65
N GLU A 219 29.68 7.47 57.24
CA GLU A 219 29.06 6.49 58.15
C GLU A 219 30.06 5.48 58.70
N PHE A 220 30.98 4.99 57.87
CA PHE A 220 31.85 3.87 58.21
C PHE A 220 33.34 4.26 58.31
N ARG A 221 33.66 5.56 58.21
CA ARG A 221 35.05 6.09 58.24
C ARG A 221 35.99 5.45 57.20
N LYS A 222 35.46 4.87 56.12
CA LYS A 222 36.25 4.24 55.05
C LYS A 222 36.97 5.29 54.20
N SER A 223 38.11 4.93 53.61
CA SER A 223 38.81 5.80 52.65
C SER A 223 38.01 5.99 51.36
N TYR A 224 38.02 7.23 50.84
CA TYR A 224 37.40 7.59 49.58
C TYR A 224 38.33 7.24 48.41
N ASN A 225 37.98 6.20 47.64
CA ASN A 225 38.78 5.68 46.52
C ASN A 225 37.96 5.60 45.22
N VAL A 226 37.06 6.56 44.99
CA VAL A 226 36.23 6.56 43.78
C VAL A 226 37.06 6.94 42.57
N GLN A 227 37.05 6.09 41.55
CA GLN A 227 37.70 6.32 40.27
C GLN A 227 36.75 5.90 39.14
N PHE A 228 36.69 6.72 38.12
CA PHE A 228 36.03 6.47 36.85
C PHE A 228 36.69 7.35 35.80
N ASP A 229 36.53 6.99 34.52
CA ASP A 229 37.15 7.69 33.41
C ASP A 229 36.15 8.68 32.80
N ASN A 230 36.32 9.95 33.13
CA ASN A 230 35.55 11.07 32.58
C ASN A 230 36.46 12.31 32.48
N ASP A 231 36.22 13.12 31.46
CA ASP A 231 36.90 14.39 31.21
C ASP A 231 35.87 15.54 31.17
N ASP A 232 35.03 15.60 32.20
CA ASP A 232 33.99 16.60 32.39
C ASP A 232 33.78 16.95 33.87
N GLU A 233 32.80 17.82 34.13
CA GLU A 233 32.56 18.38 35.45
C GLU A 233 32.22 17.32 36.51
N ILE A 234 31.85 16.08 36.14
CA ILE A 234 31.68 15.00 37.12
C ILE A 234 33.04 14.56 37.68
N GLN A 235 34.07 14.52 36.83
CA GLN A 235 35.42 14.23 37.27
C GLN A 235 35.97 15.36 38.15
N ASP A 236 35.70 16.61 37.78
CA ASP A 236 36.07 17.77 38.61
C ASP A 236 35.42 17.67 40.00
N ILE A 237 34.11 17.35 40.07
CA ILE A 237 33.42 17.12 41.35
C ILE A 237 34.07 15.98 42.14
N ASN A 238 34.46 14.89 41.50
CA ASN A 238 35.12 13.77 42.18
C ASN A 238 36.48 14.16 42.77
N CYS A 239 37.26 14.96 42.03
CA CYS A 239 38.53 15.51 42.50
C CYS A 239 38.35 16.45 43.70
N GLU A 240 37.39 17.38 43.62
CA GLU A 240 37.07 18.31 44.72
C GLU A 240 36.59 17.58 45.98
N VAL A 241 35.68 16.60 45.83
CA VAL A 241 35.21 15.76 46.94
C VAL A 241 36.37 15.02 47.59
N ARG A 242 37.30 14.48 46.79
CA ARG A 242 38.48 13.78 47.30
C ARG A 242 39.38 14.74 48.09
N SER A 243 39.64 15.94 47.58
CA SER A 243 40.44 16.97 48.27
C SER A 243 39.84 17.33 49.64
N ILE A 244 38.54 17.61 49.68
CA ILE A 244 37.83 17.96 50.93
C ILE A 244 37.89 16.82 51.95
N ILE A 245 37.72 15.57 51.52
CA ILE A 245 37.81 14.40 52.40
C ILE A 245 39.23 14.23 52.96
N ASP A 246 40.26 14.43 52.14
CA ASP A 246 41.65 14.30 52.55
C ASP A 246 42.07 15.43 53.51
N GLU A 247 41.61 16.66 53.29
CA GLU A 247 41.76 17.77 54.23
C GLU A 247 41.07 17.49 55.57
N ASN A 248 39.83 16.99 55.54
CA ASN A 248 39.09 16.64 56.75
C ASN A 248 39.79 15.54 57.57
N LYS A 249 40.39 14.55 56.89
CA LYS A 249 41.21 13.52 57.54
C LYS A 249 42.44 14.13 58.23
N LYS A 250 43.18 15.02 57.56
CA LYS A 250 44.34 15.72 58.13
C LYS A 250 43.98 16.57 59.34
N LEU A 251 42.85 17.28 59.28
CA LEU A 251 42.37 18.08 60.42
C LEU A 251 42.08 17.21 61.64
N LYS A 252 41.39 16.09 61.45
CA LYS A 252 41.10 15.12 62.54
C LYS A 252 42.36 14.45 63.10
N SER A 253 43.39 14.20 62.27
CA SER A 253 44.65 13.64 62.78
C SER A 253 45.47 14.64 63.58
N ASN A 254 45.33 15.94 63.33
CA ASN A 254 46.06 17.00 64.03
C ASN A 254 45.38 17.48 65.32
N THR A 255 44.16 17.00 65.63
CA THR A 255 43.40 17.35 66.85
C THR A 255 43.37 16.22 67.89
N LEU A 256 44.08 15.13 67.65
CA LEU A 256 44.35 14.02 68.58
C LEU A 256 45.82 14.08 69.02
#